data_AF-A0A2J6W2P4-F1
#
_entry.id   AF-A0A2J6W2P4-F1
#
_cell.length_a   1.000
_cell.length_b   1.000
_cell.length_c   1.000
_cell.angle_alpha   90.00
_cell.angle_beta   90.00
_cell.angle_gamma   90.00
#
_symmetry.space_group_name_H-M   'P 1'
#
loop_
_entity.id
_entity.type
_entity.pdbx_description
1 polymer ?
#
loop_
_entity_poly.entity_id
_entity_poly.type
_entity_poly.pdbx_seq_one_letter_code
_entity_poly.pdbx_strand_id
1 'polypeptide(L)'
;MNNLEEFISSLRKYGHLTGFKLDIETARKIEEIQLNIINDVNNKLTNLNLDDLNKLISELSQNGTMQTLIKEVSKALGEEIDINNADEAFKEALEGNMNFKGAKASLIALQAVSRLYAEKYKEKNGEILNLTPYCPICGSESKTMIKANNEYKMVCHFCGYIWKVSEKKIVCPYCGNNEEFSLGIFSDKEGRVGLVYCQNCKSSWRIILDESIKAPSIVLPLIALGGEKFKGALPISD
;
A
#
# COMPACT_ATOMS: atom_id res chain seq x y z
N MET A 1 -13.93 6.39 3.28
CA MET A 1 -13.46 5.29 4.14
C MET A 1 -14.13 3.98 3.82
N ASN A 2 -13.34 2.94 3.55
CA ASN A 2 -13.83 1.57 3.48
C ASN A 2 -14.10 1.07 4.90
N ASN A 3 -15.17 0.30 5.11
CA ASN A 3 -15.44 -0.30 6.40
C ASN A 3 -14.79 -1.69 6.49
N LEU A 4 -14.62 -2.18 7.72
CA LEU A 4 -13.99 -3.48 8.00
C LEU A 4 -14.64 -4.64 7.24
N GLU A 5 -15.97 -4.61 7.10
CA GLU A 5 -16.72 -5.67 6.41
C GLU A 5 -16.37 -5.73 4.92
N GLU A 6 -16.21 -4.58 4.26
CA GLU A 6 -15.79 -4.51 2.87
C GLU A 6 -14.37 -5.06 2.68
N PHE A 7 -13.45 -4.74 3.60
CA PHE A 7 -12.09 -5.28 3.61
C PHE A 7 -12.10 -6.81 3.73
N ILE A 8 -12.82 -7.36 4.71
CA ILE A 8 -12.89 -8.81 4.93
C ILE A 8 -13.63 -9.54 3.81
N SER A 9 -14.73 -8.98 3.33
CA SER A 9 -15.47 -9.51 2.19
C SER A 9 -14.58 -9.60 0.94
N SER A 10 -13.78 -8.56 0.69
CA SER A 10 -12.83 -8.53 -0.43
C SER A 10 -11.75 -9.61 -0.29
N LEU A 11 -11.17 -9.78 0.91
CA LEU A 11 -10.18 -10.83 1.16
C LEU A 11 -10.76 -12.24 0.98
N ARG A 12 -12.01 -12.47 1.40
CA ARG A 12 -12.70 -13.76 1.19
C ARG A 12 -13.00 -14.01 -0.29
N LYS A 13 -13.46 -12.98 -1.00
CA LYS A 13 -13.90 -13.06 -2.39
C LYS A 13 -12.75 -13.21 -3.37
N TYR A 14 -11.62 -12.54 -3.11
CA TYR A 14 -10.48 -12.47 -4.03
C TYR A 14 -9.22 -13.15 -3.49
N GLY A 15 -9.27 -13.73 -2.29
CA GLY A 15 -8.12 -14.35 -1.64
C GLY A 15 -7.48 -15.48 -2.46
N HIS A 16 -8.28 -16.22 -3.23
CA HIS A 16 -7.79 -17.28 -4.12
C HIS A 16 -6.87 -16.74 -5.24
N LEU A 17 -6.97 -15.46 -5.59
CA LEU A 17 -6.13 -14.84 -6.60
C LEU A 17 -4.72 -14.55 -6.09
N THR A 18 -4.52 -14.40 -4.77
CA THR A 18 -3.24 -13.97 -4.19
C THR A 18 -2.08 -14.95 -4.39
N GLY A 19 -2.38 -16.22 -4.67
CA GLY A 19 -1.39 -17.29 -4.83
C GLY A 19 -0.88 -17.89 -3.52
N PHE A 20 -1.40 -17.48 -2.36
CA PHE A 20 -1.07 -18.05 -1.06
C PHE A 20 -2.28 -18.03 -0.11
N LYS A 21 -2.18 -18.75 1.00
CA LYS A 21 -3.22 -18.76 2.02
C LYS A 21 -3.14 -17.47 2.85
N LEU A 22 -4.24 -16.72 2.90
CA LEU A 22 -4.36 -15.54 3.74
C LEU A 22 -4.79 -15.91 5.16
N ASP A 23 -4.15 -15.31 6.15
CA ASP A 23 -4.63 -15.29 7.52
C ASP A 23 -5.63 -14.14 7.70
N ILE A 24 -6.92 -14.46 7.50
CA ILE A 24 -8.01 -13.48 7.55
C ILE A 24 -8.21 -12.96 8.98
N GLU A 25 -7.92 -13.75 10.01
CA GLU A 25 -8.12 -13.32 11.40
C GLU A 25 -7.08 -12.29 11.80
N THR A 26 -5.80 -12.55 11.48
CA THR A 26 -4.74 -11.57 11.68
C THR A 26 -4.99 -10.31 10.84
N ALA A 27 -5.38 -10.46 9.58
CA ALA A 27 -5.70 -9.31 8.71
C ALA A 27 -6.86 -8.46 9.26
N ARG A 28 -7.91 -9.10 9.80
CA ARG A 28 -9.03 -8.41 10.45
C ARG A 28 -8.55 -7.59 11.64
N LYS A 29 -7.77 -8.21 12.52
CA LYS A 29 -7.25 -7.55 13.72
C LYS A 29 -6.38 -6.34 13.36
N ILE A 30 -5.52 -6.47 12.35
CA ILE A 30 -4.68 -5.35 11.88
C ILE A 30 -5.55 -4.24 11.30
N GLU A 31 -6.54 -4.55 10.45
CA GLU A 31 -7.41 -3.54 9.86
C GLU A 31 -8.27 -2.82 10.92
N GLU A 32 -8.80 -3.53 11.90
CA GLU A 32 -9.51 -2.95 13.06
C GLU A 32 -8.64 -1.94 13.80
N ILE A 33 -7.39 -2.32 14.12
CA ILE A 33 -6.42 -1.43 14.75
C ILE A 33 -6.20 -0.19 13.88
N GLN A 34 -5.95 -0.35 12.59
CA GLN A 34 -5.66 0.78 11.70
C GLN A 34 -6.86 1.72 11.54
N LEU A 35 -8.09 1.19 11.45
CA LEU A 35 -9.31 2.00 11.38
C LEU A 35 -9.52 2.81 12.66
N ASN A 36 -9.24 2.24 13.84
CA ASN A 36 -9.30 2.96 15.10
C ASN A 36 -8.28 4.11 15.14
N ILE A 37 -7.02 3.85 14.76
CA ILE A 37 -5.98 4.89 14.66
C ILE A 37 -6.40 6.00 13.69
N ILE A 38 -6.92 5.64 12.51
CA ILE A 38 -7.39 6.61 11.51
C ILE A 38 -8.47 7.50 12.11
N ASN A 39 -9.46 6.94 12.80
CA ASN A 39 -10.52 7.71 13.44
C ASN A 39 -9.98 8.65 14.53
N ASP A 40 -9.10 8.13 15.40
CA ASP A 40 -8.54 8.89 16.53
C ASP A 40 -7.67 10.05 16.06
N VAL A 41 -6.82 9.82 15.06
CA VAL A 41 -6.00 10.88 14.46
C VAL A 41 -6.87 11.86 13.67
N ASN A 42 -7.86 11.38 12.92
CA ASN A 42 -8.79 12.22 12.16
C ASN A 42 -9.54 13.21 13.06
N ASN A 43 -9.98 12.78 14.24
CA ASN A 43 -10.65 13.66 15.22
C ASN A 43 -9.73 14.74 15.79
N LYS A 44 -8.40 14.53 15.75
CA LYS A 44 -7.39 15.49 16.20
C LYS A 44 -6.91 16.43 15.10
N LEU A 45 -7.31 16.23 13.85
CA LEU A 45 -6.81 16.98 12.68
C LEU A 45 -7.11 18.48 12.73
N THR A 46 -8.11 18.94 13.48
CA THR A 46 -8.39 20.37 13.65
C THR A 46 -7.18 21.16 14.16
N ASN A 47 -6.23 20.48 14.81
CA ASN A 47 -5.02 21.07 15.39
C ASN A 47 -3.73 20.59 14.72
N LEU A 48 -3.79 19.88 13.59
CA LEU A 48 -2.63 19.27 12.93
C LEU A 48 -2.46 19.77 11.49
N ASN A 49 -1.22 19.93 11.05
CA ASN A 49 -0.92 20.34 9.68
C ASN A 49 -0.99 19.14 8.71
N LEU A 50 -1.76 19.30 7.62
CA LEU A 50 -1.94 18.33 6.53
C LEU A 50 -1.24 18.71 5.23
N ASP A 51 -0.27 19.64 5.26
CA ASP A 51 0.46 20.09 4.08
C ASP A 51 1.39 19.01 3.52
N ASP A 52 2.04 18.25 4.41
CA ASP A 52 3.02 17.23 4.07
C ASP A 52 2.98 16.07 5.08
N LEU A 53 3.14 14.83 4.60
CA LEU A 53 3.08 13.63 5.43
C LEU A 53 4.18 13.63 6.50
N ASN A 54 5.41 14.06 6.17
CA ASN A 54 6.51 14.07 7.14
C ASN A 54 6.26 15.13 8.22
N LYS A 55 5.66 16.28 7.86
CA LYS A 55 5.23 17.28 8.85
C LYS A 55 4.19 16.71 9.80
N LEU A 56 3.15 16.04 9.27
CA LEU A 56 2.13 15.39 10.10
C LEU A 56 2.75 14.35 11.05
N ILE A 57 3.62 13.48 10.54
CA ILE A 57 4.32 12.48 11.36
C ILE A 57 5.17 13.18 12.43
N SER A 58 5.90 14.23 12.07
CA SER A 58 6.74 14.98 13.01
C SER A 58 5.92 15.62 14.13
N GLU A 59 4.79 16.25 13.82
CA GLU A 59 3.88 16.83 14.82
C GLU A 59 3.31 15.76 15.76
N LEU A 60 2.89 14.61 15.22
CA LEU A 60 2.41 13.46 16.01
C LEU A 60 3.49 12.87 16.91
N SER A 61 4.75 12.84 16.47
CA SER A 61 5.87 12.41 17.30
C SER A 61 6.22 13.44 18.38
N GLN A 62 6.20 14.74 18.06
CA GLN A 62 6.52 15.80 19.02
C GLN A 62 5.50 15.91 20.15
N ASN A 63 4.22 15.68 19.86
CA ASN A 63 3.15 15.75 20.86
C ASN A 63 2.90 14.42 21.60
N GLY A 64 3.73 13.39 21.37
CA GLY A 64 3.62 12.09 22.03
C GLY A 64 2.56 11.15 21.45
N THR A 65 1.74 11.59 20.48
CA THR A 65 0.66 10.79 19.91
C THR A 65 1.21 9.56 19.21
N MET A 66 2.28 9.69 18.42
CA MET A 66 2.85 8.55 17.70
C MET A 66 3.31 7.45 18.66
N GLN A 67 3.97 7.81 19.75
CA GLN A 67 4.45 6.89 20.79
C GLN A 67 3.29 6.18 21.49
N THR A 68 2.20 6.90 21.78
CA THR A 68 0.96 6.30 22.30
C THR A 68 0.39 5.27 21.32
N LEU A 69 0.27 5.63 20.03
CA LEU A 69 -0.24 4.72 19.00
C LEU A 69 0.62 3.45 18.90
N ILE A 70 1.95 3.58 18.84
CA ILE A 70 2.87 2.43 18.75
C ILE A 70 2.69 1.51 19.96
N LYS A 71 2.59 2.06 21.17
CA LYS A 71 2.38 1.28 22.39
C LYS A 71 1.05 0.54 22.37
N GLU A 72 -0.03 1.20 21.96
CA GLU A 72 -1.37 0.59 21.87
C GLU A 72 -1.40 -0.54 20.84
N VAL A 73 -0.80 -0.32 19.66
CA VAL A 73 -0.65 -1.36 18.64
C VAL A 73 0.18 -2.52 19.17
N SER A 74 1.32 -2.25 19.81
CA SER A 74 2.19 -3.28 20.38
C SER A 74 1.46 -4.13 21.42
N LYS A 75 0.66 -3.50 22.30
CA LYS A 75 -0.20 -4.20 23.24
C LYS A 75 -1.24 -5.05 22.52
N ALA A 76 -1.91 -4.51 21.51
CA ALA A 76 -2.89 -5.25 20.72
C ALA A 76 -2.26 -6.47 20.01
N LEU A 77 -1.00 -6.37 19.57
CA LEU A 77 -0.25 -7.48 18.99
C LEU A 77 0.28 -8.49 20.02
N GLY A 78 0.21 -8.20 21.32
CA GLY A 78 0.77 -9.04 22.38
C GLY A 78 2.30 -8.93 22.53
N GLU A 79 2.92 -7.91 21.93
CA GLU A 79 4.36 -7.66 22.07
C GLU A 79 4.66 -6.78 23.31
N GLU A 80 3.73 -5.93 23.75
CA GLU A 80 3.83 -5.00 24.90
C GLU A 80 5.22 -4.33 25.07
N ILE A 81 5.37 -3.12 24.55
CA ILE A 81 6.55 -2.27 24.77
C ILE A 81 6.29 -1.15 25.79
N ASP A 82 7.37 -0.69 26.42
CA ASP A 82 7.37 0.57 27.18
C ASP A 82 7.25 1.75 26.21
N ILE A 83 6.55 2.81 26.61
CA ILE A 83 6.41 4.04 25.81
C ILE A 83 7.76 4.71 25.57
N ASN A 84 8.70 4.59 26.52
CA ASN A 84 10.04 5.16 26.40
C ASN A 84 10.87 4.51 25.29
N ASN A 85 10.49 3.29 24.87
CA ASN A 85 11.16 2.57 23.79
C ASN A 85 10.45 2.79 22.43
N ALA A 86 9.37 3.56 22.38
CA ALA A 86 8.59 3.74 21.16
C ALA A 86 9.36 4.51 20.07
N ASP A 87 10.16 5.50 20.44
CA ASP A 87 10.98 6.26 19.48
C ASP A 87 12.09 5.40 18.86
N GLU A 88 12.75 4.57 19.67
CA GLU A 88 13.74 3.61 19.19
C GLU A 88 13.08 2.56 18.29
N ALA A 89 11.94 1.99 18.70
CA ALA A 89 11.18 1.05 17.88
C ALA A 89 10.74 1.66 16.54
N PHE A 90 10.36 2.94 16.55
CA PHE A 90 9.97 3.66 15.34
C PHE A 90 11.17 3.87 14.41
N LYS A 91 12.31 4.31 14.94
CA LYS A 91 13.55 4.46 14.20
C LYS A 91 13.99 3.14 13.56
N GLU A 92 14.05 2.07 14.34
CA GLU A 92 14.45 0.74 13.87
C GLU A 92 13.51 0.22 12.76
N ALA A 93 12.21 0.49 12.87
CA ALA A 93 11.25 0.17 11.82
C ALA A 93 11.53 0.92 10.50
N LEU A 94 11.87 2.20 10.57
CA LEU A 94 12.20 3.01 9.39
C LEU A 94 13.53 2.59 8.74
N GLU A 95 14.47 2.08 9.53
CA GLU A 95 15.73 1.51 9.05
C GLU A 95 15.57 0.06 8.53
N GLY A 96 14.37 -0.52 8.64
CA GLY A 96 14.04 -1.84 8.14
C GLY A 96 14.38 -2.99 9.09
N ASN A 97 14.75 -2.71 10.34
CA ASN A 97 15.02 -3.73 11.35
C ASN A 97 13.72 -4.27 11.98
N MET A 98 13.08 -5.21 11.27
CA MET A 98 11.84 -5.84 11.72
C MET A 98 12.00 -6.81 12.91
N ASN A 99 13.23 -7.09 13.33
CA ASN A 99 13.50 -7.94 14.49
C ASN A 99 13.46 -7.15 15.80
N PHE A 100 13.52 -5.82 15.74
CA PHE A 100 13.42 -4.98 16.92
C PHE A 100 12.00 -5.02 17.49
N LYS A 101 11.88 -5.14 18.81
CA LYS A 101 10.59 -5.25 19.50
C LYS A 101 9.78 -3.97 19.30
N GLY A 102 8.56 -4.09 18.77
CA GLY A 102 7.72 -2.93 18.46
C GLY A 102 7.92 -2.34 17.05
N ALA A 103 8.87 -2.84 16.24
CA ALA A 103 9.05 -2.38 14.86
C ALA A 103 7.80 -2.65 13.99
N LYS A 104 7.15 -3.81 14.17
CA LYS A 104 5.88 -4.14 13.50
C LYS A 104 4.76 -3.18 13.91
N ALA A 105 4.65 -2.91 15.22
CA ALA A 105 3.66 -1.98 15.75
C ALA A 105 3.87 -0.57 15.17
N SER A 106 5.13 -0.16 15.07
CA SER A 106 5.57 1.08 14.46
C SER A 106 5.12 1.22 13.01
N LEU A 107 5.34 0.19 12.18
CA LEU A 107 4.89 0.21 10.78
C LEU A 107 3.37 0.22 10.66
N ILE A 108 2.64 -0.51 11.49
CA ILE A 108 1.17 -0.53 11.46
C ILE A 108 0.60 0.85 11.81
N ALA A 109 1.14 1.51 12.83
CA ALA A 109 0.75 2.87 13.21
C ALA A 109 1.07 3.87 12.10
N LEU A 110 2.29 3.82 11.55
CA LEU A 110 2.73 4.70 10.47
C LEU A 110 1.88 4.52 9.21
N GLN A 111 1.55 3.27 8.87
CA GLN A 111 0.71 2.96 7.73
C GLN A 111 -0.69 3.56 7.91
N ALA A 112 -1.29 3.46 9.11
CA ALA A 112 -2.60 4.04 9.41
C ALA A 112 -2.60 5.57 9.24
N VAL A 113 -1.60 6.26 9.79
CA VAL A 113 -1.42 7.72 9.63
C VAL A 113 -1.24 8.09 8.15
N SER A 114 -0.43 7.33 7.43
CA SER A 114 -0.18 7.56 6.00
C SER A 114 -1.43 7.34 5.15
N ARG A 115 -2.27 6.35 5.50
CA ARG A 115 -3.57 6.09 4.86
C ARG A 115 -4.53 7.26 5.06
N LEU A 116 -4.64 7.75 6.30
CA LEU A 116 -5.47 8.93 6.61
C LEU A 116 -5.01 10.15 5.79
N TYR A 117 -3.71 10.44 5.81
CA TYR A 117 -3.15 11.55 5.04
C TYR A 117 -3.44 11.39 3.53
N ALA A 118 -3.27 10.19 2.97
CA ALA A 118 -3.58 9.91 1.56
C ALA A 118 -5.06 10.16 1.22
N GLU A 119 -5.98 9.77 2.09
CA GLU A 119 -7.42 10.03 1.93
C GLU A 119 -7.71 11.54 1.97
N LYS A 120 -7.19 12.25 2.97
CA LYS A 120 -7.36 13.72 3.10
C LYS A 120 -6.74 14.49 1.95
N TYR A 121 -5.57 14.07 1.49
CA TYR A 121 -4.95 14.64 0.32
C TYR A 121 -5.84 14.50 -0.91
N LYS A 122 -6.39 13.30 -1.15
CA LYS A 122 -7.28 13.04 -2.30
C LYS A 122 -8.57 13.84 -2.22
N GLU A 123 -9.19 13.91 -1.04
CA GLU A 123 -10.41 14.70 -0.82
C GLU A 123 -10.19 16.19 -1.14
N LYS A 124 -9.03 16.74 -0.76
CA LYS A 124 -8.69 18.16 -0.94
C LYS A 124 -8.20 18.50 -2.35
N ASN A 125 -7.35 17.65 -2.94
CA ASN A 125 -6.58 17.98 -4.15
C ASN A 125 -6.94 17.12 -5.37
N GLY A 126 -7.72 16.07 -5.20
CA GLY A 126 -8.03 15.10 -6.25
C GLY A 126 -6.94 14.06 -6.49
N GLU A 127 -7.00 13.42 -7.65
CA GLU A 127 -6.07 12.37 -8.07
C GLU A 127 -4.85 12.97 -8.78
N ILE A 128 -3.65 12.47 -8.44
CA ILE A 128 -2.40 12.86 -9.08
C ILE A 128 -2.20 12.08 -10.39
N LEU A 129 -1.75 12.78 -11.43
CA LEU A 129 -1.14 12.19 -12.63
C LEU A 129 0.39 12.27 -12.48
N ASN A 130 1.06 11.12 -12.39
CA ASN A 130 2.52 11.06 -12.30
C ASN A 130 3.07 9.74 -12.83
N LEU A 131 4.01 9.81 -13.78
CA LEU A 131 4.68 8.65 -14.38
C LEU A 131 5.85 8.22 -13.49
N THR A 132 5.57 7.41 -12.48
CA THR A 132 6.56 6.96 -11.50
C THR A 132 6.08 5.66 -10.83
N PRO A 133 6.99 4.75 -10.40
CA PRO A 133 6.60 3.64 -9.55
C PRO A 133 6.49 4.06 -8.09
N TYR A 134 6.98 5.25 -7.71
CA TYR A 134 6.99 5.74 -6.34
C TYR A 134 5.69 6.48 -5.99
N CYS A 135 5.11 6.14 -4.84
CA CYS A 135 3.90 6.80 -4.37
C CYS A 135 4.16 8.29 -4.15
N PRO A 136 3.40 9.21 -4.78
CA PRO A 136 3.61 10.65 -4.61
C PRO A 136 3.19 11.17 -3.22
N ILE A 137 2.59 10.31 -2.39
CA ILE A 137 2.12 10.66 -1.05
C ILE A 137 3.11 10.25 0.04
N CYS A 138 3.63 9.02 -0.03
CA CYS A 138 4.48 8.47 1.04
C CYS A 138 5.85 8.00 0.56
N GLY A 139 6.19 8.18 -0.71
CA GLY A 139 7.49 7.80 -1.28
C GLY A 139 7.71 6.30 -1.50
N SER A 140 6.88 5.42 -0.93
CA SER A 140 7.03 3.97 -1.10
C SER A 140 6.94 3.54 -2.56
N GLU A 141 7.87 2.70 -3.02
CA GLU A 141 7.79 2.07 -4.34
C GLU A 141 6.57 1.13 -4.40
N SER A 142 5.72 1.31 -5.40
CA SER A 142 4.67 0.37 -5.74
C SER A 142 5.08 -0.53 -6.89
N LYS A 143 4.74 -1.82 -6.76
CA LYS A 143 4.77 -2.79 -7.86
C LYS A 143 3.38 -3.30 -8.21
N THR A 144 2.34 -2.50 -7.97
CA THR A 144 0.95 -2.86 -8.26
C THR A 144 0.32 -1.79 -9.14
N MET A 145 -0.12 -2.21 -10.31
CA MET A 145 -0.93 -1.43 -11.24
C MET A 145 -2.33 -2.01 -11.33
N ILE A 146 -3.33 -1.17 -11.59
CA ILE A 146 -4.69 -1.57 -11.94
C ILE A 146 -5.07 -0.93 -13.27
N LYS A 147 -5.87 -1.65 -14.05
CA LYS A 147 -6.63 -1.07 -15.15
C LYS A 147 -8.01 -0.67 -14.63
N ALA A 148 -8.42 0.57 -14.87
CA ALA A 148 -9.75 1.05 -14.51
C ALA A 148 -10.19 2.16 -15.46
N ASN A 149 -11.36 2.00 -16.10
CA ASN A 149 -11.94 3.01 -16.99
C ASN A 149 -10.99 3.44 -18.12
N ASN A 150 -10.26 2.48 -18.70
CA ASN A 150 -9.24 2.74 -19.73
C ASN A 150 -8.03 3.56 -19.25
N GLU A 151 -7.84 3.68 -17.93
CA GLU A 151 -6.67 4.28 -17.30
C GLU A 151 -5.83 3.19 -16.63
N TYR A 152 -4.53 3.41 -16.59
CA TYR A 152 -3.58 2.59 -15.85
C TYR A 152 -3.12 3.38 -14.64
N LYS A 153 -3.40 2.85 -13.45
CA LYS A 153 -3.14 3.51 -12.18
C LYS A 153 -2.26 2.65 -11.31
N MET A 154 -1.28 3.24 -10.64
CA MET A 154 -0.50 2.55 -9.63
C MET A 154 -1.23 2.64 -8.29
N VAL A 155 -1.05 1.62 -7.46
CA VAL A 155 -1.68 1.51 -6.13
C VAL A 155 -0.58 1.33 -5.09
N CYS A 156 -0.49 2.24 -4.13
CA CYS A 156 0.49 2.13 -3.06
C CYS A 156 0.13 0.99 -2.11
N HIS A 157 1.09 0.09 -1.84
CA HIS A 157 0.91 -0.99 -0.86
C HIS A 157 0.95 -0.49 0.59
N PHE A 158 1.54 0.68 0.82
CA PHE A 158 1.68 1.25 2.15
C PHE A 158 0.46 2.11 2.50
N CYS A 159 0.31 3.28 1.88
CA CYS A 159 -0.79 4.21 2.22
C CYS A 159 -2.11 3.96 1.44
N GLY A 160 -2.13 3.04 0.48
CA GLY A 160 -3.34 2.78 -0.33
C GLY A 160 -3.71 3.89 -1.33
N TYR A 161 -2.87 4.91 -1.51
CA TYR A 161 -3.11 5.96 -2.52
C TYR A 161 -3.08 5.36 -3.94
N ILE A 162 -3.97 5.85 -4.80
CA ILE A 162 -4.05 5.48 -6.21
C ILE A 162 -3.70 6.72 -7.02
N TRP A 163 -2.74 6.60 -7.94
CA TRP A 163 -2.37 7.68 -8.86
C TRP A 163 -2.36 7.19 -10.29
N LYS A 164 -2.72 8.09 -11.20
CA LYS A 164 -2.77 7.80 -12.63
C LYS A 164 -1.36 7.86 -13.21
N VAL A 165 -1.04 6.86 -14.02
CA VAL A 165 0.24 6.79 -14.76
C VAL A 165 0.01 7.10 -16.23
N SER A 166 -1.00 6.50 -16.85
CA SER A 166 -1.29 6.69 -18.27
C SER A 166 -2.76 6.47 -18.60
N GLU A 167 -3.16 6.97 -19.77
CA GLU A 167 -4.45 6.71 -20.40
C GLU A 167 -4.29 5.80 -21.61
N LYS A 168 -5.29 4.94 -21.87
CA LYS A 168 -5.49 4.13 -23.08
C LYS A 168 -4.45 3.03 -23.34
N LYS A 169 -3.20 3.21 -22.90
CA LYS A 169 -2.09 2.27 -23.09
C LYS A 169 -1.30 2.11 -21.81
N ILE A 170 -0.80 0.90 -21.61
CA ILE A 170 0.14 0.61 -20.54
C ILE A 170 1.49 1.30 -20.83
N VAL A 171 2.07 1.90 -19.80
CA VAL A 171 3.39 2.53 -19.85
C VAL A 171 4.20 1.98 -18.69
N CYS A 172 5.48 1.72 -18.92
CA CYS A 172 6.41 1.32 -17.87
C CYS A 172 6.51 2.44 -16.82
N PRO A 173 6.09 2.22 -15.57
CA PRO A 173 6.15 3.26 -14.56
C PRO A 173 7.59 3.65 -14.20
N TYR A 174 8.57 2.78 -14.48
CA TYR A 174 9.98 2.95 -14.13
C TYR A 174 10.76 3.80 -15.14
N CYS A 175 10.53 3.62 -16.44
CA CYS A 175 11.33 4.27 -17.49
C CYS A 175 10.50 5.00 -18.56
N GLY A 176 9.16 4.98 -18.46
CA GLY A 176 8.27 5.63 -19.41
C GLY A 176 8.10 4.94 -20.76
N ASN A 177 8.70 3.76 -20.93
CA ASN A 177 8.55 2.98 -22.15
C ASN A 177 7.07 2.62 -22.42
N ASN A 178 6.60 2.88 -23.64
CA ASN A 178 5.23 2.65 -24.08
C ASN A 178 5.15 1.85 -25.39
N GLU A 179 6.27 1.29 -25.85
CA GLU A 179 6.34 0.50 -27.08
C GLU A 179 5.71 -0.88 -26.85
N GLU A 180 4.65 -1.19 -27.60
CA GLU A 180 3.79 -2.35 -27.39
C GLU A 180 4.55 -3.69 -27.34
N PHE A 181 5.54 -3.90 -28.21
CA PHE A 181 6.30 -5.16 -28.28
C PHE A 181 7.41 -5.29 -27.23
N SER A 182 7.69 -4.23 -26.47
CA SER A 182 8.74 -4.22 -25.45
C SER A 182 8.16 -4.33 -24.02
N LEU A 183 6.84 -4.40 -23.89
CA LEU A 183 6.11 -4.66 -22.64
C LEU A 183 5.41 -6.02 -22.72
N GLY A 184 5.95 -7.02 -22.02
CA GLY A 184 5.34 -8.34 -21.92
C GLY A 184 4.35 -8.41 -20.76
N ILE A 185 3.15 -8.95 -20.98
CA ILE A 185 2.17 -9.23 -19.92
C ILE A 185 1.98 -10.75 -19.80
N PHE A 186 2.27 -11.29 -18.63
CA PHE A 186 2.06 -12.68 -18.27
C PHE A 186 0.88 -12.76 -17.31
N SER A 187 -0.24 -13.34 -17.74
CA SER A 187 -1.47 -13.40 -16.93
C SER A 187 -1.94 -14.82 -16.67
N ASP A 188 -2.84 -14.97 -15.72
CA ASP A 188 -3.58 -16.21 -15.57
C ASP A 188 -4.53 -16.45 -16.75
N LYS A 189 -5.08 -17.66 -16.82
CA LYS A 189 -5.97 -18.10 -17.92
C LYS A 189 -7.20 -17.20 -18.06
N GLU A 190 -7.69 -16.66 -16.95
CA GLU A 190 -8.84 -15.77 -16.91
C GLU A 190 -8.46 -14.30 -17.18
N GLY A 191 -7.17 -13.97 -17.29
CA GLY A 191 -6.70 -12.61 -17.56
C GLY A 191 -7.05 -11.62 -16.44
N ARG A 192 -7.09 -12.06 -15.19
CA ARG A 192 -7.53 -11.26 -14.03
C ARG A 192 -6.38 -10.56 -13.35
N VAL A 193 -5.32 -11.32 -13.10
CA VAL A 193 -4.07 -10.84 -12.49
C VAL A 193 -2.89 -11.28 -13.34
N GLY A 194 -1.86 -10.45 -13.38
CA GLY A 194 -0.67 -10.72 -14.16
C GLY A 194 0.57 -10.01 -13.66
N LEU A 195 1.66 -10.28 -14.37
CA LEU A 195 2.96 -9.67 -14.20
C LEU A 195 3.36 -9.03 -15.52
N VAL A 196 3.69 -7.75 -15.46
CA VAL A 196 4.20 -6.99 -16.59
C VAL A 196 5.71 -6.93 -16.49
N TYR A 197 6.39 -7.04 -17.62
CA TYR A 197 7.84 -6.94 -17.74
C TYR A 197 8.23 -5.96 -18.82
N CYS A 198 9.13 -5.03 -18.49
CA CYS A 198 9.68 -4.10 -19.46
C CYS A 198 11.04 -4.59 -19.97
N GLN A 199 11.15 -4.81 -21.27
CA GLN A 199 12.40 -5.24 -21.91
C GLN A 199 13.48 -4.14 -21.88
N ASN A 200 13.08 -2.87 -21.85
CA ASN A 200 14.01 -1.73 -21.90
C ASN A 200 14.76 -1.52 -20.57
N CYS A 201 14.05 -1.53 -19.44
CA CYS A 201 14.66 -1.31 -18.11
C CYS A 201 14.73 -2.58 -17.25
N LYS A 202 14.28 -3.72 -17.76
CA LYS A 202 14.26 -5.03 -17.08
C LYS A 202 13.41 -5.09 -15.81
N SER A 203 12.65 -4.03 -15.50
CA SER A 203 11.75 -3.98 -14.35
C SER A 203 10.47 -4.77 -14.59
N SER A 204 9.88 -5.30 -13.52
CA SER A 204 8.58 -5.95 -13.54
C SER A 204 7.65 -5.41 -12.45
N TRP A 205 6.35 -5.43 -12.73
CA TRP A 205 5.31 -5.03 -11.77
C TRP A 205 4.05 -5.88 -11.96
N ARG A 206 3.29 -6.05 -10.89
CA ARG A 206 2.02 -6.78 -10.90
C ARG A 206 0.93 -5.90 -11.48
N ILE A 207 -0.02 -6.50 -12.16
CA ILE A 207 -1.19 -5.81 -12.71
C ILE A 207 -2.49 -6.56 -12.40
N ILE A 208 -3.53 -5.82 -11.99
CA ILE A 208 -4.91 -6.30 -11.99
C ILE A 208 -5.57 -5.80 -13.28
N LEU A 209 -5.97 -6.76 -14.12
CA LEU A 209 -6.57 -6.54 -15.44
C LEU A 209 -8.11 -6.61 -15.40
N ASP A 210 -8.67 -7.38 -14.47
CA ASP A 210 -10.11 -7.56 -14.29
C ASP A 210 -10.74 -6.36 -13.57
N GLU A 211 -11.37 -5.47 -14.35
CA GLU A 211 -12.02 -4.26 -13.85
C GLU A 211 -13.28 -4.53 -12.99
N SER A 212 -13.75 -5.79 -12.95
CA SER A 212 -14.84 -6.23 -12.07
C SER A 212 -14.40 -6.46 -10.62
N ILE A 213 -13.08 -6.48 -10.36
CA ILE A 213 -12.53 -6.55 -9.00
C ILE A 213 -12.77 -5.19 -8.32
N LYS A 214 -13.72 -5.18 -7.38
CA LYS A 214 -14.00 -4.03 -6.52
C LYS A 214 -13.56 -4.39 -5.11
N ALA A 215 -12.50 -3.74 -4.65
CA ALA A 215 -11.95 -3.93 -3.32
C ALA A 215 -11.36 -2.60 -2.80
N PRO A 216 -11.26 -2.42 -1.48
CA PRO A 216 -10.48 -1.36 -0.87
C PRO A 216 -9.10 -1.23 -1.50
N SER A 217 -8.62 0.00 -1.70
CA SER A 217 -7.34 0.26 -2.37
C SER A 217 -6.16 -0.45 -1.67
N ILE A 218 -6.19 -0.55 -0.34
CA ILE A 218 -5.18 -1.25 0.46
C ILE A 218 -5.16 -2.77 0.23
N VAL A 219 -6.24 -3.36 -0.29
CA VAL A 219 -6.36 -4.80 -0.59
C VAL A 219 -5.85 -5.13 -1.99
N LEU A 220 -5.92 -4.20 -2.95
CA LEU A 220 -5.51 -4.44 -4.34
C LEU A 220 -4.07 -4.96 -4.46
N PRO A 221 -3.07 -4.41 -3.74
CA PRO A 221 -1.70 -4.94 -3.76
C PRO A 221 -1.57 -6.39 -3.27
N LEU A 222 -2.44 -6.82 -2.35
CA LEU A 222 -2.49 -8.21 -1.92
C LEU A 222 -3.05 -9.11 -3.02
N ILE A 223 -4.15 -8.72 -3.67
CA ILE A 223 -4.72 -9.45 -4.81
C ILE A 223 -3.69 -9.58 -5.94
N ALA A 224 -2.97 -8.50 -6.23
CA ALA A 224 -1.97 -8.45 -7.29
C ALA A 224 -0.76 -9.38 -7.05
N LEU A 225 -0.51 -9.83 -5.80
CA LEU A 225 0.54 -10.83 -5.52
C LEU A 225 0.36 -12.12 -6.32
N GLY A 226 -0.86 -12.43 -6.77
CA GLY A 226 -1.12 -13.53 -7.69
C GLY A 226 -0.28 -13.53 -8.96
N GLY A 227 0.14 -12.35 -9.43
CA GLY A 227 1.02 -12.20 -10.59
C GLY A 227 2.44 -12.71 -10.35
N GLU A 228 2.89 -12.78 -9.10
CA GLU A 228 4.26 -13.20 -8.74
C GLU A 228 4.57 -14.63 -9.19
N LYS A 229 3.54 -15.48 -9.35
CA LYS A 229 3.70 -16.85 -9.89
C LYS A 229 4.31 -16.90 -11.29
N PHE A 230 4.28 -15.79 -12.04
CA PHE A 230 4.85 -15.68 -13.38
C PHE A 230 6.32 -15.24 -13.40
N LYS A 231 6.94 -14.96 -12.24
CA LYS A 231 8.35 -14.55 -12.17
C LYS A 231 9.30 -15.51 -12.88
N GLY A 232 9.05 -16.82 -12.78
CA GLY A 232 9.87 -17.83 -13.47
C GLY A 232 9.74 -17.85 -14.99
N ALA A 233 8.73 -17.17 -15.55
CA ALA A 233 8.55 -17.02 -16.99
C ALA A 233 9.21 -15.74 -17.55
N LEU A 234 9.76 -14.89 -16.68
CA LEU A 234 10.43 -13.67 -17.12
C LEU A 234 11.75 -14.02 -17.82
N PRO A 235 12.15 -13.24 -18.85
CA PRO A 235 13.47 -13.37 -19.44
C PRO A 235 14.55 -13.25 -18.36
N ILE A 236 15.51 -14.18 -18.36
CA ILE A 236 16.69 -14.10 -17.51
C ILE A 236 17.48 -12.89 -17.99
N SER A 237 17.73 -11.93 -17.09
CA SER A 237 18.71 -10.88 -17.34
C SER A 237 20.10 -11.51 -17.25
N ASP A 238 20.79 -11.56 -18.40
CA ASP A 238 22.24 -11.83 -18.48
C ASP A 238 23.05 -10.81 -17.67
#